data_AF-A0A374VF53-F1
#
_entry.id   AF-A0A374VF53-F1
#
_cell.length_a   1.000
_cell.length_b   1.000
_cell.length_c   1.000
_cell.angle_alpha   90.00
_cell.angle_beta   90.00
_cell.angle_gamma   90.00
#
_symmetry.space_group_name_H-M   'P 1'
#
loop_
_entity.id
_entity.type
_entity.pdbx_description
1 polymer ?
#
loop_
_entity_poly.entity_id
_entity_poly.type
_entity_poly.pdbx_seq_one_letter_code
_entity_poly.pdbx_strand_id
1 'polypeptide(L)'
;MGLFSYFNERSLYKDLGNLISNWDALKREYRKFDKLVLSPRGSQLYQIVEQDLELFIKKANSMPQVAKSVHLTVHGKEIYLPAILSMVQSDLDEIKRNCL
;
A
#
# COMPACT_ATOMS: atom_id res chain seq x y z
N MET A 1 12.19 29.69 -5.12
CA MET A 1 11.20 29.47 -4.04
C MET A 1 10.56 28.10 -4.25
N GLY A 2 11.04 27.06 -3.55
CA GLY A 2 10.64 25.66 -3.74
C GLY A 2 10.24 24.95 -2.45
N LEU A 3 9.55 25.65 -1.55
CA LEU A 3 9.13 25.11 -0.25
C LEU A 3 7.86 24.24 -0.32
N PHE A 4 7.15 24.24 -1.45
CA PHE A 4 5.94 23.43 -1.65
C PHE A 4 6.22 21.98 -2.09
N SER A 5 7.39 21.67 -2.65
CA SER A 5 7.72 20.30 -3.09
C SER A 5 8.06 19.37 -1.93
N TYR A 6 8.81 19.86 -0.93
CA TYR A 6 9.26 19.05 0.22
C TYR A 6 8.13 18.59 1.15
N PHE A 7 7.08 19.41 1.33
CA PHE A 7 5.95 19.06 2.21
C PHE A 7 5.04 17.99 1.59
N ASN A 8 4.82 18.04 0.26
CA ASN A 8 4.01 17.06 -0.45
C ASN A 8 4.71 15.71 -0.57
N GLU A 9 6.02 15.70 -0.87
CA GLU A 9 6.84 14.47 -0.94
C GLU A 9 6.84 13.71 0.41
N ARG A 10 7.08 14.41 1.53
CA ARG A 10 7.04 13.78 2.86
C ARG A 10 5.68 13.19 3.21
N SER A 11 4.59 13.84 2.81
CA SER A 11 3.25 13.31 3.05
C SER A 11 3.04 12.01 2.28
N LEU A 12 3.47 11.95 1.01
CA LEU A 12 3.29 10.75 0.18
C LEU A 12 4.11 9.57 0.71
N TYR A 13 5.37 9.80 1.13
CA TYR A 13 6.18 8.76 1.77
C TYR A 13 5.59 8.28 3.09
N LYS A 14 5.01 9.17 3.90
CA LYS A 14 4.32 8.80 5.15
C LYS A 14 3.09 7.94 4.87
N ASP A 15 2.27 8.34 3.91
CA ASP A 15 1.06 7.59 3.55
C ASP A 15 1.41 6.23 2.94
N LEU A 16 2.46 6.15 2.12
CA LEU A 16 3.01 4.89 1.60
C LEU A 16 3.51 3.98 2.73
N GLY A 17 4.22 4.54 3.72
CA GLY A 17 4.68 3.80 4.88
C GLY A 17 3.53 3.20 5.70
N ASN A 18 2.46 3.99 5.91
CA ASN A 18 1.25 3.53 6.58
C ASN A 18 0.57 2.38 5.82
N LEU A 19 0.40 2.55 4.50
CA LEU A 19 -0.19 1.53 3.62
C LEU A 19 0.58 0.21 3.71
N ILE A 20 1.92 0.26 3.60
CA ILE A 20 2.78 -0.93 3.67
C ILE A 20 2.71 -1.58 5.06
N SER A 21 2.68 -0.79 6.13
CA SER A 21 2.56 -1.31 7.50
C SER A 21 1.24 -2.05 7.72
N ASN A 22 0.11 -1.47 7.27
CA ASN A 22 -1.21 -2.08 7.38
C ASN A 22 -1.31 -3.33 6.51
N TRP A 23 -0.77 -3.29 5.29
CA TRP A 23 -0.70 -4.43 4.38
C TRP A 23 0.12 -5.59 4.93
N ASP A 24 1.28 -5.32 5.55
CA ASP A 24 2.11 -6.34 6.18
C ASP A 24 1.40 -6.98 7.39
N ALA A 25 0.64 -6.18 8.16
CA ALA A 25 -0.22 -6.69 9.23
C ALA A 25 -1.32 -7.61 8.68
N LEU A 26 -1.98 -7.23 7.58
CA LEU A 26 -2.97 -8.06 6.90
C LEU A 26 -2.36 -9.37 6.40
N LYS A 27 -1.19 -9.34 5.75
CA LYS A 27 -0.51 -10.56 5.30
C LYS A 27 -0.16 -11.49 6.44
N ARG A 28 0.27 -10.95 7.58
CA ARG A 28 0.53 -11.76 8.77
C ARG A 28 -0.72 -12.46 9.25
N GLU A 29 -1.85 -11.75 9.30
CA GLU A 29 -3.14 -12.37 9.66
C GLU A 29 -3.54 -13.44 8.62
N TYR A 30 -3.51 -13.11 7.34
CA TYR A 30 -3.82 -14.06 6.26
C TYR A 30 -2.94 -15.33 6.30
N ARG A 31 -1.64 -15.19 6.60
CA ARG A 31 -0.73 -16.33 6.78
C ARG A 31 -1.02 -17.17 8.03
N LYS A 32 -1.49 -16.57 9.13
CA LYS A 32 -1.81 -17.32 10.36
C LYS A 32 -2.94 -18.33 10.17
N PHE A 33 -3.85 -18.07 9.24
CA PHE A 33 -4.99 -18.94 8.95
C PHE A 33 -4.78 -19.73 7.65
N ASP A 34 -3.52 -20.04 7.32
CA ASP A 34 -3.10 -20.79 6.13
C ASP A 34 -3.71 -20.30 4.82
N LYS A 35 -4.01 -19.00 4.73
CA LYS A 35 -4.66 -18.38 3.57
C LYS A 35 -6.08 -18.89 3.26
N LEU A 36 -6.71 -19.58 4.21
CA LEU A 36 -8.02 -20.19 4.00
C LEU A 36 -9.16 -19.25 4.41
N VAL A 37 -8.97 -18.45 5.45
CA VAL A 37 -9.99 -17.52 5.94
C VAL A 37 -9.36 -16.30 6.61
N LEU A 38 -10.04 -15.15 6.55
CA LEU A 38 -9.66 -13.99 7.34
C LEU A 38 -10.30 -14.08 8.73
N SER A 39 -9.51 -13.80 9.78
CA SER A 39 -10.07 -13.51 11.09
C SER A 39 -10.94 -12.24 11.03
N PRO A 40 -11.86 -12.00 11.98
CA PRO A 40 -12.60 -10.74 12.04
C PRO A 40 -11.68 -9.51 12.02
N ARG A 41 -10.52 -9.62 12.67
CA ARG A 41 -9.45 -8.61 12.63
C ARG A 41 -8.81 -8.51 11.24
N GLY A 42 -8.55 -9.63 10.58
CA GLY A 42 -8.06 -9.70 9.20
C GLY A 42 -9.02 -9.04 8.21
N SER A 43 -10.34 -9.26 8.35
CA SER A 43 -11.34 -8.61 7.50
C SER A 43 -11.41 -7.10 7.72
N GLN A 44 -11.29 -6.63 8.97
CA GLN A 44 -11.16 -5.20 9.27
C GLN A 44 -9.89 -4.61 8.65
N LEU A 45 -8.75 -5.30 8.78
CA LEU A 45 -7.49 -4.87 8.17
C LEU A 45 -7.58 -4.86 6.64
N TYR A 46 -8.27 -5.82 6.03
CA TYR A 46 -8.51 -5.85 4.58
C TYR A 46 -9.24 -4.57 4.15
N GLN A 47 -10.34 -4.22 4.82
CA GLN A 47 -11.11 -3.01 4.49
C GLN A 47 -10.28 -1.73 4.66
N ILE A 48 -9.48 -1.65 5.74
CA ILE A 48 -8.57 -0.51 5.97
C ILE A 48 -7.54 -0.41 4.84
N VAL A 49 -6.87 -1.51 4.50
CA VAL A 49 -5.83 -1.52 3.46
C VAL A 49 -6.42 -1.21 2.08
N GLU A 50 -7.60 -1.74 1.77
CA GLU A 50 -8.32 -1.45 0.51
C GLU A 50 -8.68 0.04 0.41
N GLN A 51 -9.22 0.63 1.49
CA GLN A 51 -9.55 2.05 1.55
C GLN A 51 -8.31 2.96 1.50
N ASP A 52 -7.27 2.63 2.28
CA ASP A 52 -6.00 3.36 2.31
C ASP A 52 -5.35 3.34 0.92
N LEU A 53 -5.39 2.20 0.22
CA LEU A 53 -4.88 2.06 -1.13
C LEU A 53 -5.62 2.95 -2.13
N GLU A 54 -6.96 2.96 -2.09
CA GLU A 54 -7.76 3.79 -2.98
C GLU A 54 -7.50 5.29 -2.75
N LEU A 55 -7.45 5.73 -1.49
CA LEU A 55 -7.14 7.11 -1.12
C LEU A 55 -5.72 7.49 -1.56
N PHE A 56 -4.77 6.58 -1.37
CA PHE A 56 -3.39 6.79 -1.76
C PHE A 56 -3.25 6.92 -3.28
N ILE A 57 -3.91 6.07 -4.07
CA ILE A 57 -3.91 6.14 -5.54
C ILE A 57 -4.49 7.49 -6.01
N LYS A 58 -5.62 7.92 -5.45
CA LYS A 58 -6.22 9.23 -5.76
C LYS A 58 -5.25 10.37 -5.47
N LYS A 59 -4.54 10.31 -4.35
CA LYS A 59 -3.54 11.32 -3.95
C LYS A 59 -2.28 11.28 -4.82
N ALA A 60 -1.79 10.10 -5.18
CA ALA A 60 -0.65 9.94 -6.10
C ALA A 60 -0.98 10.50 -7.49
N ASN A 61 -2.19 10.27 -7.98
CA ASN A 61 -2.66 10.78 -9.27
C ASN A 61 -2.83 12.31 -9.29
N SER A 62 -3.13 12.95 -8.15
CA SER A 62 -3.15 14.42 -8.04
C SER A 62 -1.74 15.03 -7.94
N MET A 63 -0.69 14.21 -7.79
CA MET A 63 0.71 14.64 -7.68
C MET A 63 1.63 13.83 -8.62
N PRO A 64 1.42 13.87 -9.95
CA PRO A 64 2.07 12.95 -10.90
C PRO A 64 3.60 13.10 -10.96
N GLN A 65 4.15 14.27 -10.65
CA GLN A 65 5.60 14.48 -10.60
C GLN A 65 6.24 13.82 -9.36
N VAL A 66 5.57 13.90 -8.21
CA VAL A 66 6.01 13.28 -6.95
C VAL A 66 5.81 11.77 -7.00
N ALA A 67 4.69 11.28 -7.53
CA ALA A 67 4.43 9.86 -7.70
C ALA A 67 5.51 9.14 -8.55
N LYS A 68 6.08 9.84 -9.54
CA LYS A 68 7.19 9.32 -10.36
C LYS A 68 8.52 9.24 -9.61
N SER A 69 8.75 10.10 -8.61
CA SER A 69 9.99 10.10 -7.83
C SER A 69 9.94 9.14 -6.64
N VAL A 70 8.76 8.66 -6.25
CA VAL A 70 8.60 7.74 -5.13
C VAL A 70 9.01 6.32 -5.53
N HIS A 71 10.00 5.82 -4.80
CA HIS A 71 10.51 4.46 -4.93
C HIS A 71 10.95 3.93 -3.56
N LEU A 72 11.04 2.62 -3.44
CA LEU A 72 11.65 1.93 -2.31
C LEU A 72 12.87 1.17 -2.80
N THR A 73 13.96 1.21 -2.04
CA THR A 73 15.13 0.36 -2.31
C THR A 73 15.00 -0.93 -1.50
N VAL A 74 14.79 -2.05 -2.18
CA VAL A 74 14.68 -3.38 -1.56
C VAL A 74 15.80 -4.27 -2.13
N HIS A 75 16.69 -4.76 -1.27
CA HIS A 75 17.86 -5.55 -1.67
C HIS A 75 18.74 -4.88 -2.76
N GLY A 76 18.90 -3.55 -2.68
CA GLY A 76 19.67 -2.79 -3.67
C GLY A 76 18.97 -2.58 -5.02
N LYS A 77 17.71 -2.97 -5.15
CA LYS A 77 16.87 -2.71 -6.33
C LYS A 77 15.84 -1.63 -6.01
N GLU A 78 15.68 -0.68 -6.92
CA GLU A 78 14.63 0.34 -6.84
C GLU A 78 13.29 -0.25 -7.32
N ILE A 79 12.27 -0.15 -6.48
CA ILE A 79 10.89 -0.50 -6.79
C ILE A 79 10.08 0.79 -6.79
N TYR A 80 9.60 1.18 -7.96
CA TYR A 80 8.83 2.41 -8.14
C TYR A 80 7.39 2.26 -7.65
N LEU A 81 6.78 3.39 -7.28
CA LEU A 81 5.42 3.46 -6.77
C LEU A 81 4.37 2.66 -7.56
N PRO A 82 4.34 2.70 -8.92
CA PRO A 82 3.37 1.91 -9.67
C PRO A 82 3.51 0.40 -9.42
N ALA A 83 4.74 -0.11 -9.34
CA ALA A 83 5.00 -1.52 -9.08
C ALA A 83 4.58 -1.92 -7.65
N ILE A 84 4.83 -1.05 -6.66
CA ILE A 84 4.40 -1.27 -5.28
C ILE A 84 2.87 -1.36 -5.21
N LEU A 85 2.17 -0.43 -5.86
CA LEU A 85 0.71 -0.41 -5.87
C LEU A 85 0.12 -1.64 -6.57
N SER A 86 0.70 -2.05 -7.71
CA SER A 86 0.28 -3.28 -8.39
C SER A 86 0.49 -4.52 -7.53
N MET A 87 1.60 -4.61 -6.79
CA MET A 87 1.85 -5.73 -5.86
C MET A 87 0.81 -5.77 -4.73
N VAL A 88 0.53 -4.64 -4.10
CA VAL A 88 -0.47 -4.57 -3.01
C VAL A 88 -1.86 -4.93 -3.54
N GLN A 89 -2.27 -4.38 -4.68
CA GLN A 89 -3.58 -4.67 -5.30
C GLN A 89 -3.71 -6.16 -5.64
N SER A 90 -2.69 -6.76 -6.26
CA SER A 90 -2.69 -8.19 -6.60
C SER A 90 -2.87 -9.08 -5.37
N ASP A 91 -2.20 -8.74 -4.26
CA ASP A 91 -2.34 -9.48 -3.00
C ASP A 91 -3.74 -9.31 -2.39
N LEU A 92 -4.33 -8.11 -2.45
CA LEU A 92 -5.71 -7.90 -2.01
C LEU A 92 -6.71 -8.69 -2.86
N ASP A 93 -6.53 -8.73 -4.18
CA ASP A 93 -7.37 -9.49 -5.10
C ASP A 93 -7.22 -11.01 -4.88
N GLU A 94 -6.04 -11.50 -4.49
CA GLU A 94 -5.84 -12.89 -4.05
C GLU A 94 -6.63 -13.17 -2.77
N ILE A 95 -6.49 -12.32 -1.74
CA ILE A 95 -7.18 -12.48 -0.46
C ILE A 95 -8.70 -12.46 -0.67
N LYS A 96 -9.20 -11.53 -1.48
CA LYS A 96 -10.62 -11.42 -1.81
C LYS A 96 -11.15 -12.69 -2.46
N ARG A 97 -10.41 -13.27 -3.42
CA ARG A 97 -10.84 -14.51 -4.11
C ARG A 97 -10.81 -15.75 -3.23
N ASN A 98 -9.86 -15.83 -2.30
CA ASN A 98 -9.65 -17.02 -1.47
C ASN A 98 -10.45 -17.01 -0.16
N CYS A 99 -10.79 -15.83 0.37
CA CYS A 99 -11.32 -15.70 1.74
C CYS A 99 -12.65 -14.95 1.87
N LEU A 100 -13.14 -14.27 0.84
CA LEU A 100 -14.38 -13.48 0.86
C LEU A 100 -15.34 -13.95 -0.23
#